data_AF-I4EG47-F1
#
_entry.id   AF-I4EG47-F1
#
_cell.length_a   1.000
_cell.length_b   1.000
_cell.length_c   1.000
_cell.angle_alpha   90.00
_cell.angle_beta   90.00
_cell.angle_gamma   90.00
#
_symmetry.space_group_name_H-M   'P 1'
#
loop_
_entity.id
_entity.type
_entity.pdbx_description
1 polymer ?
#
loop_
_entity_poly.entity_id
_entity_poly.type
_entity_poly.pdbx_seq_one_letter_code
_entity_poly.pdbx_strand_id
1 'polypeptide(L)' 'MIDTTNRAELAELDATINMVDLAVAENQNHVNQILSDYPAVWDAMFEGIEPDSEDDLASQAERAAARVAAEFGVSR' A
#
# COMPACT_ATOMS: atom_id res chain seq x y z
N MET A 1 8.81 4.07 20.79
CA MET A 1 8.48 2.66 20.50
C MET A 1 6.98 2.63 20.30
N ILE A 2 6.54 2.72 19.06
CA ILE A 2 5.11 2.73 18.71
C ILE A 2 4.56 1.32 18.98
N ASP A 3 3.50 1.24 19.78
CA ASP A 3 2.89 0.00 20.24
C ASP A 3 1.97 -0.53 19.14
N THR A 4 2.49 -1.44 18.31
CA THR A 4 1.80 -2.02 17.13
C THR A 4 0.72 -3.05 17.48
N THR A 5 0.22 -3.06 18.71
CA THR A 5 -0.75 -4.06 19.20
C THR A 5 -2.17 -3.79 18.70
N ASN A 6 -2.47 -2.57 18.22
CA ASN A 6 -3.73 -2.26 17.51
C ASN A 6 -3.62 -2.64 16.03
N ARG A 7 -3.45 -3.94 15.78
CA ARG A 7 -2.87 -4.48 14.54
C ARG A 7 -3.89 -4.83 13.45
N ALA A 8 -5.10 -4.27 13.47
CA ALA A 8 -6.09 -4.51 12.41
C ALA A 8 -5.76 -3.69 11.14
N GLU A 9 -5.48 -2.41 11.32
CA GLU A 9 -5.11 -1.49 10.23
C GLU A 9 -3.72 -1.81 9.66
N LEU A 10 -2.78 -2.21 10.52
CA LEU A 10 -1.48 -2.75 10.09
C LEU A 10 -1.60 -4.10 9.36
N ALA A 11 -2.58 -4.95 9.71
CA ALA A 11 -2.80 -6.21 9.00
C ALA A 11 -3.46 -6.00 7.63
N GLU A 12 -4.32 -4.97 7.48
CA GLU A 12 -4.82 -4.56 6.17
C GLU A 12 -3.72 -3.96 5.29
N LEU A 13 -2.78 -3.22 5.90
CA LEU A 13 -1.57 -2.76 5.22
C LEU A 13 -0.72 -3.95 4.75
N ASP A 14 -0.48 -4.94 5.61
CA ASP A 14 0.29 -6.15 5.27
C ASP A 14 -0.41 -6.99 4.15
N ALA A 15 -1.74 -7.08 4.18
CA ALA A 15 -2.52 -7.75 3.13
C ALA A 15 -2.47 -6.98 1.80
N THR A 16 -2.48 -5.65 1.87
CA THR A 16 -2.32 -4.77 0.71
C THR A 16 -0.92 -4.90 0.12
N ILE A 17 0.11 -4.89 0.96
CA ILE A 17 1.52 -5.09 0.57
C ILE A 17 1.68 -6.44 -0.14
N ASN A 18 1.13 -7.52 0.41
CA ASN A 18 1.20 -8.85 -0.21
C ASN A 18 0.46 -8.93 -1.57
N MET A 19 -0.67 -8.24 -1.72
CA MET A 19 -1.39 -8.17 -3.01
C MET A 19 -0.64 -7.34 -4.04
N VAL A 20 -0.02 -6.24 -3.59
CA VAL A 20 0.88 -5.42 -4.40
C VAL A 20 2.06 -6.26 -4.87
N ASP A 21 2.75 -6.99 -3.98
CA ASP A 21 3.90 -7.85 -4.32
C ASP A 21 3.58 -8.89 -5.40
N LEU A 22 2.38 -9.50 -5.35
CA LEU A 22 1.96 -10.48 -6.35
C LEU A 22 1.67 -9.83 -7.72
N ALA A 23 1.06 -8.64 -7.74
CA ALA A 23 0.78 -7.88 -8.98
C ALA A 23 2.06 -7.22 -9.55
N VAL A 24 2.99 -6.83 -8.67
CA VAL A 24 4.32 -6.27 -8.94
C VAL A 24 5.17 -7.26 -9.72
N ALA A 25 5.11 -8.56 -9.44
CA ALA A 25 5.93 -9.54 -10.16
C ALA A 25 5.67 -9.62 -11.67
N GLU A 26 4.44 -9.35 -12.13
CA GLU A 26 4.07 -9.41 -13.56
C GLU A 26 3.85 -8.03 -14.20
N ASN A 27 3.52 -7.00 -13.41
CA ASN A 27 3.20 -5.64 -13.91
C ASN A 27 3.87 -4.51 -13.09
N GLN A 28 5.07 -4.76 -12.58
CA GLN A 28 5.84 -3.87 -11.70
C GLN A 28 5.83 -2.40 -12.08
N ASN A 29 6.13 -2.07 -13.35
CA ASN A 29 6.17 -0.68 -13.80
C ASN A 29 4.80 0.01 -13.75
N HIS A 30 3.72 -0.74 -13.97
CA HIS A 30 2.37 -0.18 -13.98
C HIS A 30 1.85 0.02 -12.56
N VAL A 31 2.11 -0.94 -11.67
CA VAL A 31 1.82 -0.78 -10.24
C VAL A 31 2.63 0.36 -9.63
N ASN A 32 3.92 0.47 -9.95
CA ASN A 32 4.76 1.57 -9.49
C ASN A 32 4.25 2.94 -9.99
N GLN A 33 3.73 3.04 -11.21
CA GLN A 33 3.08 4.26 -11.68
C GLN A 33 1.86 4.62 -10.82
N ILE A 34 0.99 3.64 -10.53
CA ILE A 34 -0.19 3.86 -9.69
C ILE A 34 0.23 4.28 -8.28
N LEU A 35 1.23 3.61 -7.68
CA LEU A 35 1.70 3.92 -6.33
C LEU A 35 2.43 5.26 -6.24
N SER A 36 3.02 5.76 -7.34
CA SER A 36 3.65 7.08 -7.35
C SER A 36 2.66 8.24 -7.13
N ASP A 37 1.36 8.00 -7.32
CA ASP A 37 0.29 8.96 -6.97
C ASP A 37 -0.04 8.98 -5.47
N TYR A 38 0.56 8.09 -4.66
CA TYR A 38 0.32 7.93 -3.21
C TYR A 38 1.63 8.06 -2.43
N PRO A 39 2.08 9.30 -2.13
CA PRO A 39 3.39 9.58 -1.57
C PRO A 39 3.67 8.85 -0.25
N ALA A 40 2.71 8.79 0.67
CA ALA A 40 2.93 8.12 1.96
C ALA A 40 3.18 6.62 1.77
N VAL A 41 2.48 5.98 0.82
CA VAL A 41 2.68 4.57 0.47
C VAL A 41 4.00 4.38 -0.26
N TRP A 42 4.32 5.27 -1.19
CA TRP A 42 5.58 5.23 -1.93
C TRP A 42 6.79 5.36 -1.00
N ASP A 43 6.78 6.37 -0.13
CA ASP A 43 7.84 6.67 0.81
C ASP A 43 8.03 5.53 1.82
N ALA A 44 6.92 4.95 2.31
CA ALA A 44 6.96 3.80 3.22
C ALA A 44 7.48 2.52 2.54
N MET A 45 7.07 2.24 1.30
CA MET A 45 7.39 0.98 0.61
C MET A 45 8.75 1.00 -0.10
N PHE A 46 9.12 2.11 -0.75
CA PHE A 46 10.31 2.20 -1.59
C PHE A 46 11.45 2.96 -0.93
N GLU A 47 11.15 3.97 -0.12
CA GLU A 47 12.18 4.80 0.54
C GLU A 47 12.44 4.36 2.00
N GLY A 48 11.57 3.53 2.56
CA GLY A 48 11.65 3.07 3.95
C GLY A 48 11.49 4.21 4.96
N ILE A 49 10.79 5.27 4.55
CA ILE A 49 10.52 6.45 5.38
C ILE A 49 9.32 6.13 6.27
N GLU A 50 9.48 6.40 7.57
CA GLU A 50 8.40 6.25 8.53
C GLU A 50 7.33 7.32 8.25
N PRO A 51 6.05 6.95 8.08
CA PRO A 51 5.01 7.91 7.75
C PRO A 51 4.85 8.94 8.88
N ASP A 52 4.68 10.21 8.51
CA ASP A 52 4.38 11.27 9.48
C ASP A 52 3.02 11.05 10.19
N SER A 53 2.13 10.28 9.56
CA SER A 53 0.80 9.95 10.07
C SER A 53 0.39 8.54 9.64
N GLU A 54 0.14 7.66 10.61
CA GLU A 54 -0.36 6.30 10.37
C GLU A 54 -1.74 6.33 9.68
N ASP A 55 -2.60 7.29 10.03
CA ASP A 55 -3.93 7.46 9.42
C ASP A 55 -3.83 7.87 7.94
N ASP A 56 -2.86 8.72 7.59
CA ASP A 56 -2.65 9.16 6.20
C ASP A 56 -2.08 8.01 5.36
N LEU A 57 -1.14 7.24 5.92
CA LEU A 57 -0.63 6.03 5.28
C LEU A 57 -1.76 5.02 5.03
N ALA A 58 -2.61 4.76 6.03
CA ALA A 58 -3.72 3.82 5.90
C ALA A 58 -4.74 4.26 4.83
N SER A 59 -5.11 5.55 4.84
CA SER A 59 -6.02 6.13 3.85
C SER A 59 -5.46 6.06 2.42
N GLN A 60 -4.17 6.38 2.24
CA GLN A 60 -3.53 6.28 0.93
C GLN A 60 -3.36 4.83 0.49
N ALA A 61 -3.01 3.91 1.40
CA ALA A 61 -2.88 2.49 1.11
C ALA A 61 -4.20 1.87 0.66
N GLU A 62 -5.32 2.20 1.33
CA GLU A 62 -6.65 1.71 0.93
C GLU A 62 -7.02 2.18 -0.48
N ARG A 63 -6.77 3.45 -0.79
CA ARG A 63 -7.06 4.03 -2.11
C ARG A 63 -6.14 3.46 -3.20
N ALA A 64 -4.87 3.28 -2.90
CA ALA A 64 -3.91 2.62 -3.77
C ALA A 64 -4.34 1.17 -4.06
N ALA A 65 -4.71 0.41 -3.03
CA ALA A 65 -5.19 -0.96 -3.16
C ALA A 65 -6.44 -1.03 -4.04
N ALA A 66 -7.43 -0.17 -3.80
CA ALA A 66 -8.65 -0.10 -4.60
C ALA A 66 -8.35 0.25 -6.07
N ARG A 67 -7.40 1.16 -6.33
CA ARG A 67 -7.01 1.54 -7.69
C ARG A 67 -6.31 0.39 -8.42
N VAL A 68 -5.37 -0.28 -7.76
CA VAL A 68 -4.70 -1.48 -8.28
C VAL A 68 -5.73 -2.59 -8.55
N ALA A 69 -6.59 -2.90 -7.58
CA ALA A 69 -7.65 -3.90 -7.72
C ALA A 69 -8.58 -3.61 -8.91
N ALA A 70 -8.99 -2.36 -9.09
CA ALA A 70 -9.83 -1.94 -10.22
C ALA A 70 -9.11 -2.09 -11.57
N GLU A 71 -7.82 -1.75 -11.64
CA GLU A 71 -7.03 -1.83 -12.87
C GLU A 71 -6.75 -3.28 -13.28
N PHE A 72 -6.49 -4.17 -12.32
CA PHE A 72 -6.19 -5.59 -12.58
C PHE A 72 -7.43 -6.50 -12.53
N GLY A 73 -8.63 -5.94 -12.29
CA GLY A 73 -9.87 -6.71 -12.22
C GLY A 73 -9.93 -7.69 -11.03
N VAL A 74 -9.11 -7.48 -10.01
CA VAL A 74 -9.07 -8.31 -8.80
C VAL A 74 -10.19 -7.84 -7.88
N SER A 75 -11.34 -8.53 -7.90
CA SER A 75 -12.40 -8.28 -6.91
C SER A 75 -12.00 -8.87 -5.55
N ARG A 76 -12.05 -8.04 -4.51
CA ARG A 76 -11.78 -8.37 -3.10
C ARG A 76 -12.71 -9.48 -2.59
#